data_AF-F9CWW0-F1
#
_entry.id   AF-F9CWW0-F1
#
_cell.length_a   1.000
_cell.length_b   1.000
_cell.length_c   1.000
_cell.angle_alpha   90.00
_cell.angle_beta   90.00
_cell.angle_gamma   90.00
#
_symmetry.space_group_name_H-M   'P 1'
#
loop_
_entity.id
_entity.type
_entity.pdbx_description
1 polymer ?
#
loop_
_entity_poly.entity_id
_entity_poly.type
_entity_poly.pdbx_seq_one_letter_code
_entity_poly.pdbx_strand_id
1 'polypeptide(L)'
;MKKAGIVKSTKSGTFLTEKGKKLSNQIKNTIAKECKVKKSSIIQGKYNHAILLKKYAEMIKTGIEQRDYAILYGSSGCTTMIYKNEKLVFPGNERECFPRDAKTKKYIIENLCPHEEDVIIISSSDDPFVAEISAKNAALWTIAIG
;
A
#
# COMPACT_ATOMS: atom_id res chain seq x y z
N MET A 1 17.34 0.63 14.71
CA MET A 1 17.23 -0.84 14.59
C MET A 1 18.13 -1.63 15.55
N LYS A 2 19.44 -1.33 15.69
CA LYS A 2 20.36 -2.06 16.60
C LYS A 2 19.95 -1.95 18.09
N LYS A 3 19.68 -0.72 18.57
CA LYS A 3 19.15 -0.47 19.94
C LYS A 3 17.83 -1.20 20.22
N ALA A 4 16.99 -1.38 19.20
CA ALA A 4 15.71 -2.10 19.31
C ALA A 4 15.86 -3.65 19.24
N GLY A 5 17.09 -4.15 19.08
CA GLY A 5 17.39 -5.58 18.96
C GLY A 5 16.89 -6.22 17.66
N ILE A 6 16.58 -5.43 16.63
CA ILE A 6 16.07 -5.92 15.33
C ILE A 6 17.20 -6.40 14.42
N VAL A 7 18.35 -5.75 14.50
CA VAL A 7 19.54 -6.10 13.70
C VAL A 7 20.75 -6.27 14.61
N LYS A 8 21.65 -7.16 14.20
CA LYS A 8 22.99 -7.34 14.75
C LYS A 8 24.03 -6.99 13.67
N SER A 9 25.16 -6.45 14.09
CA SER A 9 26.26 -6.11 13.18
C SER A 9 27.48 -6.96 13.52
N THR A 10 28.11 -7.52 12.49
CA THR A 10 29.41 -8.21 12.55
C THR A 10 30.39 -7.49 11.64
N LYS A 11 31.67 -7.88 11.65
CA LYS A 11 32.66 -7.37 10.67
C LYS A 11 32.26 -7.65 9.21
N SER A 12 31.42 -8.67 8.98
CA SER A 12 30.96 -9.09 7.66
C SER A 12 29.64 -8.45 7.22
N GLY A 13 28.98 -7.63 8.04
CA GLY A 13 27.76 -6.90 7.65
C GLY A 13 26.70 -6.76 8.74
N THR A 14 25.49 -6.38 8.33
CA THR A 14 24.33 -6.22 9.22
C THR A 14 23.25 -7.24 8.87
N PHE A 15 22.76 -7.96 9.89
CA PHE A 15 21.83 -9.07 9.74
C PHE A 15 20.63 -8.90 10.67
N LEU A 16 19.45 -9.40 10.27
CA LEU A 16 18.30 -9.50 11.16
C LEU A 16 18.58 -10.48 12.30
N THR A 17 18.20 -10.10 13.52
CA THR A 17 18.09 -11.03 14.65
C THR A 17 16.83 -11.90 14.49
N GLU A 18 16.63 -12.90 15.34
CA GLU A 18 15.36 -13.65 15.36
C GLU A 18 14.15 -12.74 15.60
N LYS A 19 14.29 -11.74 16.48
CA LYS A 19 13.28 -10.69 16.67
C LYS A 19 13.03 -9.91 15.38
N GLY A 20 14.09 -9.53 14.67
CA GLY A 20 13.97 -8.83 13.38
C GLY A 20 13.36 -9.69 12.27
N LYS A 21 13.67 -10.98 12.22
CA LYS A 21 13.03 -11.92 11.29
C LYS A 21 11.54 -12.07 11.58
N LYS A 22 11.15 -12.18 12.86
CA LYS A 22 9.73 -12.23 13.26
C LYS A 22 8.98 -10.97 12.81
N LEU A 23 9.55 -9.79 13.07
CA LEU A 23 8.98 -8.53 12.60
C LEU A 23 8.89 -8.48 11.08
N SER A 24 9.95 -8.88 10.36
CA SER A 24 9.95 -8.92 8.91
C SER A 24 8.86 -9.83 8.36
N ASN A 25 8.66 -11.00 8.97
CA ASN A 25 7.60 -11.92 8.58
C ASN A 25 6.20 -11.34 8.85
N GLN A 26 5.99 -10.64 9.96
CA GLN A 26 4.72 -9.95 10.23
C GLN A 26 4.41 -8.89 9.16
N ILE A 27 5.40 -8.08 8.82
CA ILE A 27 5.26 -7.06 7.75
C ILE A 27 4.97 -7.74 6.42
N LYS A 28 5.72 -8.79 6.03
CA LYS A 28 5.49 -9.53 4.77
C LYS A 28 4.12 -10.21 4.70
N ASN A 29 3.61 -10.66 5.83
CA ASN A 29 2.27 -11.26 5.90
C ASN A 29 1.16 -10.22 5.77
N THR A 30 1.43 -8.96 6.12
CA THR A 30 0.47 -7.85 6.08
C THR A 30 0.58 -7.08 4.77
N ILE A 31 1.77 -6.56 4.46
CA ILE A 31 2.15 -5.94 3.19
C ILE A 31 2.60 -7.04 2.24
N ALA A 32 1.65 -7.60 1.50
CA ALA A 32 1.88 -8.84 0.77
C ALA A 32 2.54 -8.64 -0.61
N LYS A 33 2.12 -7.60 -1.33
CA LYS A 33 2.54 -7.33 -2.71
C LYS A 33 2.53 -5.84 -3.01
N GLU A 34 3.32 -5.46 -4.00
CA GLU A 34 3.38 -4.10 -4.52
C GLU A 34 3.61 -4.09 -6.03
N CYS A 35 3.15 -3.05 -6.71
CA CYS A 35 3.40 -2.87 -8.15
C CYS A 35 3.31 -1.40 -8.58
N LYS A 36 3.94 -1.08 -9.71
CA LYS A 36 3.75 0.21 -10.39
C LYS A 36 2.42 0.22 -11.11
N VAL A 37 1.70 1.34 -11.08
CA VAL A 37 0.40 1.48 -11.75
C VAL A 37 0.44 2.62 -12.76
N LYS A 38 -0.19 2.40 -13.92
CA LYS A 38 -0.31 3.45 -14.95
C LYS A 38 -1.38 4.45 -14.56
N LYS A 39 -1.27 5.66 -15.11
CA LYS A 39 -2.29 6.69 -15.01
C LYS A 39 -3.65 6.16 -15.50
N SER A 40 -4.71 6.51 -14.81
CA SER A 40 -6.10 6.15 -15.10
C SER A 40 -7.06 7.29 -14.73
N SER A 41 -8.37 7.08 -14.86
CA SER A 41 -9.39 8.09 -14.52
C SER A 41 -9.33 8.60 -13.07
N ILE A 42 -8.92 7.76 -12.13
CA ILE A 42 -8.85 8.09 -10.69
C ILE A 42 -7.43 8.06 -10.11
N ILE A 43 -6.42 7.77 -10.94
CA ILE A 43 -5.00 7.75 -10.58
C ILE A 43 -4.28 8.65 -11.57
N GLN A 44 -4.03 9.91 -11.20
CA GLN A 44 -3.67 10.95 -12.18
C GLN A 44 -2.16 11.28 -12.24
N GLY A 45 -1.35 10.73 -11.33
CA GLY A 45 0.09 10.98 -11.25
C GLY A 45 0.89 10.43 -12.43
N LYS A 46 2.04 11.05 -12.69
CA LYS A 46 3.02 10.59 -13.69
C LYS A 46 3.60 9.23 -13.32
N TYR A 47 3.96 9.05 -12.05
CA TYR A 47 4.35 7.77 -11.46
C TYR A 47 3.37 7.41 -10.35
N ASN A 48 2.99 6.14 -10.28
CA ASN A 48 2.06 5.63 -9.28
C ASN A 48 2.52 4.27 -8.77
N HIS A 49 2.38 4.06 -7.47
CA HIS A 49 2.82 2.84 -6.82
C HIS A 49 1.74 2.32 -5.88
N ALA A 50 1.40 1.04 -6.00
CA ALA A 50 0.37 0.38 -5.24
C ALA A 50 0.95 -0.58 -4.21
N ILE A 51 0.38 -0.58 -3.01
CA ILE A 51 0.67 -1.51 -1.92
C ILE A 51 -0.61 -2.26 -1.55
N LEU A 52 -0.52 -3.58 -1.42
CA LEU A 52 -1.59 -4.44 -0.92
C LEU A 52 -1.42 -4.72 0.59
N LEU A 53 -2.43 -4.39 1.38
CA LEU A 53 -2.57 -4.75 2.78
C LEU A 53 -3.62 -5.87 2.94
N LYS A 54 -3.24 -6.97 3.57
CA LYS A 54 -4.14 -8.12 3.74
C LYS A 54 -5.12 -7.94 4.90
N LYS A 55 -6.41 -8.13 4.66
CA LYS A 55 -7.49 -8.09 5.68
C LYS A 55 -7.48 -6.82 6.55
N TYR A 56 -7.36 -5.66 5.90
CA TYR A 56 -7.26 -4.35 6.59
C TYR A 56 -8.46 -3.43 6.33
N ALA A 57 -9.49 -3.90 5.62
CA ALA A 57 -10.63 -3.08 5.21
C ALA A 57 -11.35 -2.41 6.40
N GLU A 58 -11.53 -3.12 7.52
CA GLU A 58 -12.19 -2.59 8.72
C GLU A 58 -11.48 -1.38 9.34
N MET A 59 -10.16 -1.25 9.10
CA MET A 59 -9.38 -0.10 9.58
C MET A 59 -9.46 1.12 8.66
N ILE A 60 -10.06 0.97 7.47
CA ILE A 60 -10.19 2.05 6.48
C ILE A 60 -11.62 2.58 6.47
N LYS A 61 -11.80 3.82 6.92
CA LYS A 61 -13.11 4.49 6.86
C LYS A 61 -13.37 5.14 5.51
N THR A 62 -12.47 6.05 5.11
CA THR A 62 -12.69 6.90 3.92
C THR A 62 -11.51 6.94 2.96
N GLY A 63 -10.33 6.49 3.39
CA GLY A 63 -9.09 6.62 2.61
C GLY A 63 -8.47 8.02 2.63
N ILE A 64 -9.14 9.01 3.26
CA ILE A 64 -8.64 10.38 3.39
C ILE A 64 -7.40 10.39 4.27
N GLU A 65 -7.39 9.62 5.35
CA GLU A 65 -6.25 9.55 6.25
C GLU A 65 -5.01 9.02 5.53
N GLN A 66 -5.14 7.94 4.75
CA GLN A 66 -4.05 7.41 3.91
C GLN A 66 -3.54 8.45 2.92
N ARG A 67 -4.45 9.24 2.32
CA ARG A 67 -4.09 10.30 1.40
C ARG A 67 -3.29 11.40 2.08
N ASP A 68 -3.78 11.90 3.20
CA ASP A 68 -3.16 13.01 3.93
C ASP A 68 -1.77 12.58 4.43
N TYR A 69 -1.61 11.33 4.90
CA TYR A 69 -0.30 10.77 5.22
C TYR A 69 0.61 10.63 4.00
N ALA A 70 0.12 10.16 2.85
CA ALA A 70 0.93 10.10 1.65
C ALA A 70 1.43 11.49 1.22
N ILE A 71 0.59 12.53 1.34
CA ILE A 71 0.92 13.92 1.02
C ILE A 71 2.05 14.44 1.93
N LEU A 72 2.05 14.08 3.22
CA LEU A 72 3.16 14.43 4.14
C LEU A 72 4.52 13.91 3.65
N TYR A 73 4.54 12.84 2.85
CA TYR A 73 5.74 12.28 2.24
C TYR A 73 5.97 12.72 0.78
N GLY A 74 5.34 13.82 0.35
CA GLY A 74 5.56 14.44 -0.96
C GLY A 74 4.75 13.85 -2.11
N SER A 75 3.74 13.02 -1.81
CA SER A 75 2.80 12.54 -2.81
C SER A 75 1.95 13.69 -3.38
N SER A 76 1.68 13.66 -4.68
CA SER A 76 0.72 14.56 -5.32
C SER A 76 -0.74 14.09 -5.16
N GLY A 77 -0.94 12.85 -4.72
CA GLY A 77 -2.27 12.30 -4.47
C GLY A 77 -2.20 10.82 -4.11
N CYS A 78 -3.21 10.34 -3.41
CA CYS A 78 -3.30 8.93 -3.05
C CYS A 78 -4.75 8.47 -3.07
N THR A 79 -4.94 7.25 -3.57
CA THR A 79 -6.23 6.60 -3.73
C THR A 79 -6.21 5.29 -2.96
N THR A 80 -7.17 5.12 -2.06
CA THR A 80 -7.36 3.89 -1.29
C THR A 80 -8.62 3.19 -1.78
N MET A 81 -8.54 1.87 -1.94
CA MET A 81 -9.65 1.03 -2.37
C MET A 81 -9.63 -0.30 -1.61
N ILE A 82 -10.80 -0.92 -1.51
CA ILE A 82 -11.00 -2.23 -0.89
C ILE A 82 -11.35 -3.23 -1.99
N TYR A 83 -10.79 -4.43 -1.92
CA TYR A 83 -11.23 -5.54 -2.75
C TYR A 83 -12.39 -6.26 -2.05
N LYS A 84 -13.58 -6.15 -2.63
CA LYS A 84 -14.83 -6.66 -2.05
C LYS A 84 -15.77 -7.13 -3.14
N ASN A 85 -16.40 -8.29 -2.98
CA ASN A 85 -17.33 -8.89 -3.94
C ASN A 85 -16.75 -8.91 -5.37
N GLU A 86 -15.49 -9.33 -5.53
CA GLU A 86 -14.74 -9.37 -6.80
C GLU A 86 -14.58 -8.01 -7.51
N LYS A 87 -14.71 -6.91 -6.76
CA LYS A 87 -14.59 -5.55 -7.26
C LYS A 87 -13.59 -4.75 -6.43
N LEU A 88 -13.05 -3.70 -7.06
CA LEU A 88 -12.31 -2.65 -6.38
C LEU A 88 -13.29 -1.52 -6.10
N VAL A 89 -13.53 -1.23 -4.83
CA VAL A 89 -14.51 -0.23 -4.38
C VAL A 89 -13.85 0.82 -3.50
N PHE A 90 -14.42 2.03 -3.50
CA PHE A 90 -14.02 3.07 -2.56
C PHE A 90 -14.49 2.72 -1.14
N PRO A 91 -13.67 2.98 -0.11
CA PRO A 91 -14.09 2.83 1.28
C PRO A 91 -15.24 3.78 1.61
N GLY A 92 -16.12 3.36 2.53
CA GLY A 92 -17.22 4.16 3.08
C GLY A 92 -18.50 4.23 2.24
N ASN A 93 -18.42 4.13 0.91
CA ASN A 93 -19.62 4.13 0.03
C ASN A 93 -19.69 2.97 -0.96
N GLU A 94 -18.67 2.11 -1.00
CA GLU A 94 -18.57 0.92 -1.84
C GLU A 94 -18.80 1.16 -3.34
N ARG A 95 -18.61 2.40 -3.81
CA ARG A 95 -18.72 2.70 -5.24
C ARG A 95 -17.55 2.04 -5.98
N GLU A 96 -17.83 1.38 -7.11
CA GLU A 96 -16.79 0.78 -7.94
C GLU A 96 -15.79 1.84 -8.44
N CYS A 97 -14.49 1.53 -8.30
CA CYS A 97 -13.37 2.42 -8.64
C CYS A 97 -13.17 2.58 -10.14
N PHE A 98 -13.36 1.50 -10.91
CA PHE A 98 -13.04 1.44 -12.34
C PHE A 98 -14.23 0.98 -13.22
N PRO A 99 -15.41 1.62 -13.13
CA PRO A 99 -16.61 1.16 -13.85
C PRO A 99 -16.47 1.23 -15.39
N ARG A 100 -15.51 2.02 -15.90
CA ARG A 100 -15.25 2.18 -17.35
C ARG A 100 -13.79 1.94 -17.73
N ASP A 101 -12.98 1.37 -16.82
CA ASP A 101 -11.55 1.13 -17.04
C ASP A 101 -11.16 -0.30 -16.61
N ALA A 102 -11.70 -1.26 -17.36
CA ALA A 102 -11.44 -2.68 -17.13
C ALA A 102 -9.95 -3.04 -17.24
N LYS A 103 -9.18 -2.30 -18.05
CA LYS A 103 -7.74 -2.53 -18.23
C LYS A 103 -6.96 -2.23 -16.96
N THR A 104 -7.20 -1.08 -16.34
CA THR A 104 -6.54 -0.73 -15.07
C THR A 104 -6.98 -1.68 -13.96
N LYS A 105 -8.29 -2.00 -13.85
CA LYS A 105 -8.82 -2.98 -12.88
C LYS A 105 -8.12 -4.34 -13.01
N LYS A 106 -8.10 -4.91 -14.21
CA LYS A 106 -7.49 -6.21 -14.49
C LYS A 106 -6.00 -6.21 -14.15
N TYR A 107 -5.27 -5.18 -14.56
CA TYR A 107 -3.85 -5.05 -14.26
C TYR A 107 -3.57 -5.04 -12.75
N ILE A 108 -4.33 -4.28 -11.97
CA ILE A 108 -4.18 -4.22 -10.51
C ILE A 108 -4.45 -5.60 -9.88
N ILE A 109 -5.55 -6.25 -10.27
CA ILE A 109 -5.93 -7.58 -9.75
C ILE A 109 -4.88 -8.64 -10.10
N GLU A 110 -4.36 -8.66 -11.33
CA GLU A 110 -3.35 -9.64 -11.75
C GLU A 110 -2.01 -9.46 -11.04
N ASN A 111 -1.58 -8.21 -10.80
CA ASN A 111 -0.28 -7.94 -10.16
C ASN A 111 -0.33 -8.07 -8.64
N LEU A 112 -1.44 -7.66 -8.01
CA LEU A 112 -1.58 -7.69 -6.56
C LEU A 112 -2.29 -8.96 -6.05
N CYS A 113 -3.07 -9.66 -6.86
CA CYS A 113 -3.89 -10.81 -6.46
C CYS A 113 -4.61 -10.60 -5.11
N PRO A 114 -5.41 -9.53 -4.97
CA PRO A 114 -6.11 -9.23 -3.73
C PRO A 114 -7.15 -10.31 -3.40
N HIS A 115 -7.42 -10.49 -2.10
CA HIS A 115 -8.51 -11.30 -1.58
C HIS A 115 -9.56 -10.40 -0.90
N GLU A 116 -10.70 -10.98 -0.56
CA GLU A 116 -11.80 -10.28 0.10
C GLU A 116 -11.30 -9.53 1.35
N GLU A 117 -11.73 -8.26 1.48
CA GLU A 117 -11.36 -7.32 2.55
C GLU A 117 -9.87 -6.92 2.57
N ASP A 118 -9.12 -7.20 1.50
CA ASP A 118 -7.80 -6.62 1.30
C ASP A 118 -7.90 -5.15 0.85
N VAL A 119 -6.94 -4.34 1.27
CA VAL A 119 -6.86 -2.90 0.96
C VAL A 119 -5.72 -2.65 -0.01
N ILE A 120 -5.97 -1.81 -1.00
CA ILE A 120 -4.96 -1.34 -1.94
C ILE A 120 -4.80 0.16 -1.76
N ILE A 121 -3.58 0.59 -1.46
CA ILE A 121 -3.21 2.01 -1.34
C ILE A 121 -2.31 2.35 -2.52
N ILE A 122 -2.72 3.34 -3.32
CA ILE A 122 -1.98 3.79 -4.50
C ILE A 122 -1.58 5.24 -4.29
N SER A 123 -0.28 5.51 -4.23
CA SER A 123 0.24 6.87 -4.17
C SER A 123 0.78 7.32 -5.53
N SER A 124 0.66 8.61 -5.81
CA SER A 124 1.02 9.28 -7.05
C SER A 124 2.07 10.36 -6.82
N SER A 125 3.04 10.51 -7.73
CA SER A 125 4.00 11.62 -7.70
C SER A 125 4.62 11.85 -9.09
N ASP A 126 5.34 12.96 -9.24
CA ASP A 126 6.20 13.24 -10.40
C ASP A 126 7.59 12.63 -10.28
N ASP A 127 7.89 12.02 -9.13
CA ASP A 127 9.08 11.21 -8.88
C ASP A 127 8.68 9.75 -8.52
N PRO A 128 9.25 8.73 -9.19
CA PRO A 128 8.90 7.34 -8.94
C PRO A 128 9.27 6.84 -7.53
N PHE A 129 10.38 7.33 -6.97
CA PHE A 129 10.78 7.00 -5.60
C PHE A 129 9.81 7.63 -4.60
N VAL A 130 9.37 8.86 -4.84
CA VAL A 130 8.38 9.54 -3.98
C VAL A 130 7.04 8.79 -4.02
N ALA A 131 6.56 8.38 -5.20
CA ALA A 131 5.35 7.57 -5.31
C ALA A 131 5.45 6.25 -4.51
N GLU A 132 6.58 5.55 -4.61
CA GLU A 132 6.83 4.31 -3.86
C GLU A 132 6.88 4.53 -2.34
N ILE A 133 7.73 5.46 -1.88
CA ILE A 133 7.98 5.65 -0.44
C ILE A 133 6.74 6.20 0.28
N SER A 134 5.98 7.09 -0.36
CA SER A 134 4.73 7.61 0.20
C SER A 134 3.64 6.54 0.28
N ALA A 135 3.52 5.64 -0.71
CA ALA A 135 2.61 4.49 -0.63
C ALA A 135 2.98 3.55 0.53
N LYS A 136 4.29 3.23 0.67
CA LYS A 136 4.80 2.41 1.78
C LYS A 136 4.54 3.04 3.13
N ASN A 137 4.74 4.36 3.27
CA ASN A 137 4.49 5.05 4.53
C ASN A 137 3.02 5.15 4.87
N ALA A 138 2.13 5.40 3.90
CA ALA A 138 0.69 5.35 4.13
C ALA A 138 0.22 3.96 4.58
N ALA A 139 0.77 2.90 3.98
CA ALA A 139 0.51 1.52 4.37
C ALA A 139 1.03 1.21 5.79
N LEU A 140 2.28 1.56 6.10
CA LEU A 140 2.86 1.37 7.43
C LEU A 140 2.12 2.14 8.52
N TRP A 141 1.69 3.37 8.21
CA TRP A 141 0.89 4.16 9.14
C TRP A 141 -0.47 3.49 9.42
N THR A 142 -1.13 3.00 8.37
CA THR A 142 -2.40 2.25 8.49
C THR A 142 -2.25 1.05 9.42
N ILE A 143 -1.14 0.31 9.32
CA ILE A 143 -0.84 -0.82 10.21
C ILE A 143 -0.57 -0.37 11.64
N ALA A 144 0.02 0.80 11.84
CA ALA A 144 0.39 1.29 13.17
C ALA A 144 -0.81 1.80 13.98
N ILE A 145 -1.89 2.23 13.31
CA ILE A 145 -3.13 2.68 13.95
C ILE A 145 -4.24 1.63 13.95
N GLY A 146 -4.01 0.50 13.26
CA GLY A 146 -4.87 -0.68 13.22
C GLY A 146 -4.67 -1.59 14.41
#